data_AF-A0A662K680-F1
#
_entry.id   AF-A0A662K680-F1
#
_cell.length_a   1.000
_cell.length_b   1.000
_cell.length_c   1.000
_cell.angle_alpha   90.00
_cell.angle_beta   90.00
_cell.angle_gamma   90.00
#
_symmetry.space_group_name_H-M   'P 1'
#
loop_
_entity.id
_entity.type
_entity.pdbx_description
1 polymer ?
#
loop_
_entity_poly.entity_id
_entity_poly.type
_entity_poly.pdbx_seq_one_letter_code
_entity_poly.pdbx_strand_id
1 'polypeptide(L)' 'MVGVKAKPKHGKANMEIIKKIAKYFKVSSSNVRIIAGFTSRKKIVEISLRR' A
#
# COMPACT_ATOMS: atom_id res chain seq x y z
N MET A 1 8.42 -11.31 2.30
CA MET A 1 6.99 -11.31 1.88
C MET A 1 6.17 -10.59 2.93
N VAL A 2 5.49 -9.49 2.61
CA VAL A 2 4.63 -8.77 3.56
C VAL A 2 3.21 -9.31 3.43
N GLY A 3 2.80 -10.19 4.35
CA GLY A 3 1.45 -10.76 4.38
C GLY A 3 0.51 -9.90 5.22
N VAL A 4 -0.59 -9.40 4.64
CA VAL A 4 -1.58 -8.59 5.34
C VAL A 4 -2.83 -9.44 5.58
N LYS A 5 -3.16 -9.75 6.85
CA LYS A 5 -4.36 -10.49 7.29
C LYS A 5 -5.64 -9.63 7.25
N ALA A 6 -5.78 -8.73 6.29
CA ALA A 6 -6.97 -7.88 6.17
C ALA A 6 -7.86 -8.39 5.04
N LYS A 7 -9.10 -8.82 5.36
CA LYS A 7 -10.16 -9.04 4.35
C LYS A 7 -10.25 -7.77 3.48
N PRO A 8 -10.33 -7.88 2.14
CA PRO A 8 -10.33 -6.73 1.24
C PRO A 8 -11.68 -6.00 1.29
N LYS A 9 -12.04 -5.41 2.44
CA LYS A 9 -13.07 -4.38 2.51
C LYS A 9 -12.46 -3.16 1.82
N HIS A 10 -12.96 -2.89 0.62
CA HIS A 10 -12.37 -2.15 -0.52
C HIS A 10 -11.70 -0.77 -0.25
N GLY A 11 -11.66 -0.26 0.98
CA GLY A 11 -10.92 0.94 1.37
C GLY A 11 -9.99 0.78 2.57
N LYS A 12 -10.34 -0.07 3.56
CA LYS A 12 -9.57 -0.22 4.81
C LYS A 12 -8.24 -0.95 4.60
N ALA A 13 -8.25 -2.00 3.78
CA ALA A 13 -7.04 -2.77 3.47
C ALA A 13 -6.01 -1.95 2.66
N ASN A 14 -6.49 -1.09 1.74
CA ASN A 14 -5.62 -0.24 0.93
C ASN A 14 -4.91 0.82 1.79
N MET A 15 -5.65 1.46 2.70
CA MET A 15 -5.06 2.41 3.65
C MET A 15 -4.03 1.76 4.56
N GLU A 16 -4.27 0.55 5.06
CA GLU A 16 -3.32 -0.12 5.94
C GLU A 16 -2.01 -0.47 5.21
N ILE A 17 -2.11 -0.93 3.96
CA ILE A 17 -0.95 -1.19 3.10
C ILE A 17 -0.16 0.10 2.86
N ILE A 18 -0.84 1.16 2.44
CA ILE A 18 -0.23 2.48 2.20
C ILE A 18 0.49 2.97 3.46
N LYS A 19 -0.15 2.91 4.64
CA LYS A 19 0.47 3.34 5.91
C LYS A 19 1.68 2.51 6.29
N LYS A 20 1.62 1.17 6.15
CA LYS A 20 2.75 0.28 6.47
C LYS A 20 3.95 0.56 5.55
N ILE A 21 3.70 0.70 4.26
CA ILE A 21 4.74 1.01 3.26
C ILE A 21 5.34 2.39 3.52
N ALA A 22 4.49 3.41 3.70
CA ALA A 22 4.91 4.78 4.01
C ALA A 22 5.80 4.84 5.25
N LYS A 23 5.43 4.15 6.34
CA LYS A 23 6.23 4.07 7.57
C LYS A 23 7.57 3.37 7.35
N TYR A 24 7.58 2.27 6.59
CA TYR A 24 8.80 1.50 6.31
C TYR A 24 9.82 2.32 5.50
N PHE A 25 9.36 3.03 4.47
CA PHE A 25 10.20 3.86 3.61
C PHE A 25 10.38 5.30 4.13
N LYS A 26 9.78 5.65 5.28
CA LYS A 26 9.77 7.00 5.86
C LYS A 26 9.32 8.09 4.86
N VAL A 27 8.31 7.78 4.05
CA VAL A 27 7.70 8.72 3.10
C VAL A 27 6.28 9.08 3.50
N SER A 28 5.77 10.19 2.97
CA SER A 28 4.35 10.54 3.12
C SER A 28 3.46 9.46 2.49
N SER A 29 2.32 9.18 3.11
CA SER A 29 1.30 8.29 2.53
C SER A 29 0.81 8.76 1.16
N SER A 30 0.90 10.06 0.88
CA SER A 30 0.56 10.64 -0.43
C SER A 30 1.52 10.20 -1.55
N ASN A 31 2.74 9.78 -1.18
CA ASN A 31 3.75 9.29 -2.12
C ASN A 31 3.64 7.78 -2.39
N VAL A 32 2.68 7.10 -1.77
CA VAL A 32 2.47 5.66 -1.93
C VAL A 32 1.13 5.43 -2.61
N ARG A 33 1.14 4.87 -3.81
CA ARG A 33 -0.06 4.63 -4.63
C ARG A 33 -0.14 3.18 -5.07
N ILE A 34 -1.32 2.59 -4.94
CA ILE A 34 -1.58 1.27 -5.54
C ILE A 34 -1.90 1.52 -7.02
N ILE A 35 -1.08 0.98 -7.92
CA ILE A 35 -1.26 1.16 -9.36
C ILE A 35 -1.91 -0.06 -10.02
N ALA A 36 -1.86 -1.24 -9.39
CA ALA A 36 -2.55 -2.43 -9.87
C ALA A 36 -2.89 -3.43 -8.75
N GLY A 37 -3.85 -4.31 -9.03
CA GLY A 37 -4.23 -5.40 -8.13
C GLY A 37 -5.28 -5.04 -7.08
N PHE A 38 -6.09 -4.01 -7.31
CA PHE A 38 -7.18 -3.59 -6.40
C PHE A 38 -8.11 -4.75 -5.99
N THR A 39 -8.39 -5.67 -6.93
CA THR A 39 -9.20 -6.88 -6.74
C THR A 39 -8.37 -8.15 -6.51
N SER A 40 -7.04 -8.07 -6.63
CA SER A 40 -6.13 -9.23 -6.59
C SER A 40 -5.40 -9.37 -5.26
N ARG A 41 -5.01 -10.61 -4.92
CA ARG A 41 -4.17 -10.93 -3.75
C ARG A 41 -2.76 -10.32 -3.87
N LYS A 42 -2.25 -10.20 -5.10
CA LYS A 42 -0.99 -9.51 -5.42
C LYS A 42 -1.32 -8.08 -5.83
N LYS A 43 -0.67 -7.11 -5.18
CA LYS A 43 -0.83 -5.67 -5.45
C LYS A 43 0.49 -5.07 -5.88
N ILE A 44 0.44 -4.23 -6.90
CA ILE A 44 1.59 -3.44 -7.35
C ILE A 44 1.41 -2.04 -6.77
N VAL A 45 2.43 -1.59 -6.04
CA VAL A 45 2.43 -0.31 -5.35
C VAL A 45 3.61 0.51 -5.86
N GLU A 46 3.31 1.72 -6.31
CA GLU A 46 4.30 2.73 -6.66
C GLU A 46 4.65 3.57 -5.44
N ILE A 47 5.94 3.85 -5.26
CA ILE A 47 6.47 4.66 -4.17
C ILE A 47 7.32 5.76 -4.79
N SER A 48 6.85 7.00 -4.66
CA SER A 48 7.60 8.18 -5.11
C SER A 48 8.55 8.64 -3.99
N LEU A 49 9.81 8.23 -4.09
CA LEU A 49 10.89 8.70 -3.22
C LEU A 49 11.37 10.07 -3.73
N ARG A 50 10.58 11.14 -3.56
CA ARG A 50 11.15 12.49 -3.65
C ARG A 50 11.98 12.73 -2.39
N ARG A 51 13.29 12.89 -2.57
CA ARG A 51 14.21 13.41 -1.55
C ARG A 51 13.86 14.86 -1.22
#